data_AF-A0A954LS27-F1
#
_entry.id   AF-A0A954LS27-F1
#
_cell.length_a   1.000
_cell.length_b   1.000
_cell.length_c   1.000
_cell.angle_alpha   90.00
_cell.angle_beta   90.00
_cell.angle_gamma   90.00
#
_symmetry.space_group_name_H-M   'P 1'
#
loop_
_entity.id
_entity.type
_entity.pdbx_description
1 polymer ?
#
loop_
_entity_poly.entity_id
_entity_poly.type
_entity_poly.pdbx_seq_one_letter_code
_entity_poly.pdbx_strand_id
1 'polypeptide(L)'
;MSIMKHSLTDVLAEVDARFRIRCCAYLRNKFPGLGSEDLADAWVDTLAALYSKLSHNGTESSLESGVSLKESVDAIAPLIWTISFRRAVDRLRQQTKYANALAEAANEIRNSISVSREEELRDLIRRVRKETERLPEKQRIVMQELIRGYPDTTQMAVLRDAVAKVTGNEDTTIGAVKRSLNESRKKLRELLNVKGD
;
A
#
# COMPACT_ATOMS: atom_id res chain seq x y z
N MET A 1 43.47 -20.79 46.01
CA MET A 1 42.55 -19.86 45.34
C MET A 1 42.16 -20.48 44.02
N SER A 2 40.91 -20.92 43.88
CA SER A 2 40.40 -21.50 42.64
C SER A 2 40.02 -20.36 41.70
N ILE A 3 40.56 -20.36 40.49
CA ILE A 3 40.35 -19.33 39.47
C ILE A 3 39.15 -19.76 38.63
N MET A 4 38.02 -19.05 38.73
CA MET A 4 36.84 -19.33 37.90
C MET A 4 37.04 -18.77 36.49
N LYS A 5 37.03 -19.66 35.49
CA LYS A 5 36.82 -19.28 34.09
C LYS A 5 35.34 -18.94 33.93
N HIS A 6 35.03 -17.73 33.46
CA HIS A 6 33.66 -17.37 33.12
C HIS A 6 33.26 -18.04 31.80
N SER A 7 32.09 -18.66 31.76
CA SER A 7 31.56 -19.19 30.51
C SER A 7 31.12 -18.02 29.62
N LEU A 8 31.17 -18.20 28.29
CA LEU A 8 30.66 -17.20 27.34
C LEU A 8 29.18 -16.87 27.61
N THR A 9 28.41 -17.84 28.10
CA THR A 9 27.02 -17.66 28.51
C THR A 9 26.88 -16.73 29.72
N ASP A 10 27.79 -16.78 30.69
CA ASP A 10 27.78 -15.87 31.85
C ASP A 10 28.07 -14.43 31.42
N VAL A 11 29.01 -14.26 30.48
CA VAL A 11 29.33 -12.95 29.89
C VAL A 11 28.12 -12.37 29.17
N LEU A 12 27.43 -13.17 28.36
CA LEU A 12 26.23 -12.71 27.64
C LEU A 12 25.06 -12.40 28.57
N ALA A 13 24.88 -13.18 29.65
CA ALA A 13 23.84 -12.91 30.63
C ALA A 13 24.08 -11.57 31.37
N GLU A 14 25.33 -11.29 31.76
CA GLU A 14 25.70 -10.02 32.36
C GLU A 14 25.55 -8.84 31.38
N VAL A 15 25.90 -9.05 30.11
CA VAL A 15 25.63 -8.06 29.04
C VAL A 15 24.14 -7.77 28.92
N ASP A 16 23.29 -8.80 28.90
CA ASP A 16 21.82 -8.64 28.86
C ASP A 16 21.32 -7.82 30.04
N ALA A 17 21.66 -8.24 31.26
CA ALA A 17 21.23 -7.58 32.49
C ALA A 17 21.63 -6.10 32.55
N ARG A 18 22.85 -5.77 32.10
CA ARG A 18 23.42 -4.43 32.23
C ARG A 18 23.06 -3.48 31.09
N PHE A 19 23.03 -3.98 29.85
CA PHE A 19 22.95 -3.13 28.67
C PHE A 19 21.59 -3.13 27.99
N ARG A 20 20.77 -4.18 28.09
CA ARG A 20 19.51 -4.30 27.32
C ARG A 20 18.63 -3.06 27.44
N ILE A 21 18.28 -2.67 28.67
CA ILE A 21 17.38 -1.52 28.91
C ILE A 21 17.99 -0.23 28.37
N ARG A 22 19.29 0.00 28.60
CA ARG A 22 20.00 1.22 28.19
C ARG A 22 20.13 1.31 26.67
N CYS A 23 20.48 0.20 26.02
CA CYS A 23 20.56 0.10 24.58
C CYS A 23 19.19 0.31 23.95
N CYS A 24 18.14 -0.38 24.43
CA CYS A 24 16.79 -0.18 23.92
C CYS A 24 16.29 1.26 24.12
N ALA A 25 16.56 1.89 25.26
CA ALA A 25 16.20 3.29 25.50
C ALA A 25 16.94 4.25 24.55
N TYR A 26 18.24 4.06 24.38
CA TYR A 26 19.05 4.84 23.45
C TYR A 26 18.58 4.67 22.00
N LEU A 27 18.35 3.44 21.57
CA LEU A 27 17.89 3.13 20.21
C LEU A 27 16.50 3.69 19.95
N ARG A 28 15.58 3.61 20.92
CA ARG A 28 14.25 4.24 20.82
C ARG A 28 14.34 5.75 20.60
N ASN A 29 15.27 6.42 21.29
CA ASN A 29 15.49 7.85 21.10
C ASN A 29 16.11 8.20 19.73
N LYS A 30 16.97 7.34 19.19
CA LYS A 30 17.63 7.54 17.89
C LYS A 30 16.78 7.12 16.70
N PHE A 31 15.92 6.13 16.89
CA PHE A 31 15.09 5.52 15.85
C PHE A 31 13.63 5.46 16.34
N PRO A 32 12.91 6.60 16.36
CA PRO A 32 11.55 6.67 16.90
C PRO A 32 10.53 5.83 16.11
N GLY A 33 10.87 5.43 14.88
CA GLY A 33 10.04 4.53 14.07
C GLY A 33 10.12 3.05 14.46
N LEU A 34 11.06 2.66 15.34
CA LEU A 34 11.17 1.27 15.79
C LEU A 34 10.26 1.00 16.99
N GLY A 35 9.41 -0.02 16.85
CA GLY A 35 8.52 -0.50 17.91
C GLY A 35 9.27 -1.24 19.01
N SER A 36 8.57 -1.62 20.07
CA SER A 36 9.15 -2.45 21.14
C SER A 36 9.64 -3.81 20.65
N GLU A 37 8.94 -4.40 19.68
CA GLU A 37 9.31 -5.68 19.07
C GLU A 37 10.58 -5.55 18.24
N ASP A 38 10.68 -4.53 17.38
CA ASP A 38 11.88 -4.27 16.58
C ASP A 38 13.14 -4.05 17.46
N LEU A 39 12.97 -3.38 18.59
CA LEU A 39 14.05 -3.14 19.54
C LEU A 39 14.47 -4.44 20.26
N ALA A 40 13.50 -5.30 20.60
CA ALA A 40 13.78 -6.61 21.18
C ALA A 40 14.53 -7.51 20.19
N ASP A 41 14.08 -7.53 18.95
CA ASP A 41 14.71 -8.25 17.85
C ASP A 41 16.13 -7.73 17.55
N ALA A 42 16.31 -6.41 17.46
CA ALA A 42 17.62 -5.81 17.27
C ALA A 42 18.58 -6.16 18.42
N TRP A 43 18.07 -6.31 19.64
CA TRP A 43 18.84 -6.75 20.79
C TRP A 43 19.22 -8.23 20.70
N VAL A 44 18.30 -9.11 20.31
CA VAL A 44 18.60 -10.54 20.06
C VAL A 44 19.67 -10.69 18.98
N ASP A 45 19.54 -9.97 17.87
CA ASP A 45 20.52 -9.95 16.78
C ASP A 45 21.90 -9.40 17.23
N THR A 46 21.89 -8.53 18.25
CA THR A 46 23.11 -7.99 18.85
C THR A 46 23.82 -9.05 19.69
N LEU A 47 23.09 -9.75 20.55
CA LEU A 47 23.63 -10.84 21.37
C LEU A 47 24.16 -11.97 20.49
N ALA A 48 23.43 -12.35 19.43
CA ALA A 48 23.87 -13.35 18.47
C ALA A 48 25.17 -12.93 17.75
N ALA A 49 25.24 -11.68 17.28
CA ALA A 49 26.45 -11.16 16.63
C ALA A 49 27.64 -11.06 17.60
N LEU A 50 27.38 -10.73 18.87
CA LEU A 50 28.39 -10.69 19.90
C LEU A 50 28.92 -12.10 20.21
N TYR A 51 28.02 -13.08 20.37
CA TYR A 51 28.38 -14.49 20.54
C TYR A 51 29.28 -14.98 19.42
N SER A 52 28.89 -14.78 18.15
CA SER A 52 29.70 -15.21 17.01
C SER A 52 31.08 -14.57 17.01
N LYS A 53 31.18 -13.27 17.34
CA LYS A 53 32.48 -12.57 17.41
C LYS A 53 33.37 -13.09 18.54
N LEU A 54 32.81 -13.29 19.73
CA LEU A 54 33.56 -13.76 20.89
C LEU A 54 33.97 -15.24 20.75
N SER A 55 33.13 -16.06 20.14
CA SER A 55 33.40 -17.47 19.85
C SER A 55 34.50 -17.63 18.78
N HIS A 56 34.47 -16.84 17.70
CA HIS A 56 35.48 -16.94 16.63
C HIS A 56 36.85 -16.35 16.99
N ASN A 57 36.91 -15.36 17.87
CA ASN A 57 38.18 -14.72 18.26
C ASN A 57 39.00 -15.53 19.27
N GLY A 58 38.59 -16.77 19.60
CA GLY A 58 39.31 -17.60 20.58
C GLY A 58 39.34 -16.97 21.98
N THR A 59 38.45 -16.03 22.27
CA THR A 59 38.42 -15.26 23.52
C THR A 59 38.17 -16.13 24.77
N GLU A 60 37.78 -17.39 24.58
CA GLU A 60 37.79 -18.42 25.64
C GLU A 60 39.19 -18.61 26.26
N SER A 61 40.27 -18.30 25.52
CA SER A 61 41.66 -18.35 26.02
C SER A 61 42.16 -17.03 26.59
N SER A 62 41.59 -15.87 26.22
CA SER A 62 42.07 -14.54 26.63
C SER A 62 41.29 -13.89 27.78
N LEU A 63 40.22 -14.52 28.26
CA LEU A 63 39.66 -14.21 29.59
C LEU A 63 40.55 -14.85 30.65
N GLU A 64 41.78 -14.34 30.76
CA GLU A 64 42.75 -14.79 31.73
C GLU A 64 42.26 -14.45 33.14
N SER A 65 41.97 -15.52 33.89
CA SER A 65 42.35 -15.75 35.28
C SER A 65 42.68 -14.51 36.12
N GLY A 66 41.66 -13.75 36.55
CA GLY A 66 41.81 -12.68 37.55
C GLY A 66 41.05 -11.39 37.26
N VAL A 67 40.60 -11.20 36.03
CA VAL A 67 39.75 -10.06 35.64
C VAL A 67 38.31 -10.31 36.09
N SER A 68 37.69 -9.32 36.74
CA SER A 68 36.29 -9.42 37.17
C SER A 68 35.37 -9.48 35.95
N LEU A 69 34.29 -10.28 35.99
CA LEU A 69 33.27 -10.34 34.94
C LEU A 69 32.80 -8.95 34.48
N LYS A 70 32.69 -8.00 35.42
CA LYS A 70 32.31 -6.61 35.13
C LYS A 70 33.31 -5.88 34.26
N GLU A 71 34.61 -6.09 34.49
CA GLU A 71 35.69 -5.47 33.73
C GLU A 71 35.75 -6.04 32.31
N SER A 72 35.55 -7.34 32.16
CA SER A 72 35.43 -7.99 30.85
C SER A 72 34.25 -7.46 30.05
N VAL A 73 33.10 -7.24 30.70
CA VAL A 73 31.91 -6.67 30.09
C VAL A 73 32.09 -5.19 29.72
N ASP A 74 32.79 -4.41 30.55
CA ASP A 74 33.10 -3.02 30.25
C ASP A 74 34.06 -2.87 29.07
N ALA A 75 35.02 -3.78 28.91
CA ALA A 75 35.93 -3.80 27.76
C ALA A 75 35.19 -3.97 26.41
N ILE A 76 34.08 -4.72 26.40
CA ILE A 76 33.29 -4.97 25.18
C ILE A 76 32.12 -3.99 25.01
N ALA A 77 31.89 -3.07 25.94
CA ALA A 77 30.78 -2.12 25.89
C ALA A 77 30.73 -1.29 24.58
N PRO A 78 31.84 -0.73 24.05
CA PRO A 78 31.81 0.02 22.78
C PRO A 78 31.36 -0.84 21.59
N LEU A 79 31.71 -2.13 21.61
CA LEU A 79 31.31 -3.09 20.57
C LEU A 79 29.80 -3.37 20.64
N ILE A 80 29.25 -3.53 21.85
CA ILE A 80 27.81 -3.72 22.07
C ILE A 80 27.02 -2.56 21.46
N TRP A 81 27.38 -1.31 21.81
CA TRP A 81 26.74 -0.11 21.26
C TRP A 81 26.82 -0.04 19.73
N THR A 82 27.97 -0.39 19.17
CA THR A 82 28.19 -0.37 17.72
C THR A 82 27.32 -1.40 17.00
N ILE A 83 27.27 -2.63 17.50
CA ILE A 83 26.47 -3.70 16.91
C ILE A 83 24.98 -3.37 17.04
N SER A 84 24.51 -2.95 18.22
CA SER A 84 23.10 -2.64 18.45
C SER A 84 22.60 -1.51 17.56
N PHE A 85 23.43 -0.47 17.37
CA PHE A 85 23.10 0.63 16.46
C PHE A 85 22.98 0.15 15.02
N ARG A 86 23.93 -0.68 14.54
CA ARG A 86 23.89 -1.22 13.17
C ARG A 86 22.65 -2.09 12.94
N ARG A 87 22.29 -2.95 13.91
CA ARG A 87 21.08 -3.79 13.83
C ARG A 87 19.81 -2.95 13.76
N ALA A 88 19.71 -1.88 14.54
CA ALA A 88 18.58 -0.95 14.46
C ALA A 88 18.47 -0.27 13.09
N VAL A 89 19.60 0.15 12.50
CA VAL A 89 19.63 0.71 11.13
C VAL A 89 19.15 -0.31 10.10
N ASP A 90 19.62 -1.55 10.19
CA ASP A 90 19.23 -2.62 9.26
C ASP A 90 17.73 -2.92 9.34
N ARG A 91 17.16 -2.94 10.56
CA ARG A 91 15.72 -3.11 10.77
C ARG A 91 14.91 -1.97 10.16
N LEU A 92 15.32 -0.73 10.39
CA LEU A 92 14.66 0.44 9.80
C LEU A 92 14.68 0.36 8.26
N ARG A 93 15.83 -0.04 7.68
CA ARG A 93 15.94 -0.25 6.22
C ARG A 93 15.01 -1.33 5.71
N GLN A 94 14.86 -2.44 6.44
CA GLN A 94 13.94 -3.52 6.07
C GLN A 94 12.48 -3.05 6.12
N GLN A 95 12.09 -2.31 7.16
CA GLN A 95 10.75 -1.73 7.26
C GLN A 95 10.46 -0.77 6.10
N THR A 96 11.40 0.11 5.75
CA THR A 96 11.25 1.01 4.61
C THR A 96 11.11 0.23 3.30
N LYS A 97 11.90 -0.82 3.07
CA LYS A 97 11.78 -1.66 1.88
C LYS A 97 10.41 -2.33 1.80
N TYR A 98 9.94 -2.90 2.90
CA TYR A 98 8.63 -3.55 2.95
C TYR A 98 7.49 -2.56 2.70
N ALA A 99 7.54 -1.38 3.34
CA ALA A 99 6.55 -0.32 3.13
C ALA A 99 6.51 0.16 1.68
N ASN A 100 7.67 0.33 1.03
CA ASN A 100 7.74 0.71 -0.37
C ASN A 100 7.16 -0.37 -1.29
N ALA A 101 7.52 -1.65 -1.07
CA ALA A 101 6.98 -2.75 -1.85
C ALA A 101 5.45 -2.88 -1.69
N LEU A 102 4.93 -2.66 -0.48
CA LEU A 102 3.50 -2.66 -0.21
C LEU A 102 2.79 -1.49 -0.92
N ALA A 103 3.39 -0.31 -0.92
CA ALA A 103 2.86 0.86 -1.62
C ALA A 103 2.83 0.66 -3.15
N GLU A 104 3.88 0.05 -3.70
CA GLU A 104 3.95 -0.32 -5.13
C GLU A 104 2.85 -1.33 -5.49
N ALA A 105 2.70 -2.40 -4.71
CA ALA A 105 1.64 -3.40 -4.92
C ALA A 105 0.23 -2.78 -4.81
N ALA A 106 0.01 -1.89 -3.84
CA ALA A 106 -1.26 -1.19 -3.70
C ALA A 106 -1.57 -0.28 -4.88
N ASN A 107 -0.57 0.40 -5.45
CA ASN A 107 -0.71 1.21 -6.65
C ASN A 107 -1.02 0.35 -7.88
N GLU A 108 -0.36 -0.81 -8.02
CA GLU A 108 -0.61 -1.74 -9.10
C GLU A 108 -2.05 -2.28 -9.08
N ILE A 109 -2.55 -2.69 -7.90
CA ILE A 109 -3.93 -3.11 -7.69
C ILE A 109 -4.91 -1.97 -8.01
N ARG A 110 -4.62 -0.74 -7.57
CA ARG A 110 -5.49 0.41 -7.86
C ARG A 110 -5.58 0.69 -9.36
N ASN A 111 -4.44 0.63 -10.04
CA ASN A 111 -4.36 0.86 -11.48
C ASN A 111 -5.09 -0.25 -12.25
N SER A 112 -4.93 -1.52 -11.86
CA SER A 112 -5.64 -2.63 -12.52
C SER A 112 -7.16 -2.54 -12.36
N ILE A 113 -7.64 -2.16 -11.17
CA ILE A 113 -9.08 -1.90 -10.92
C ILE A 113 -9.59 -0.74 -11.79
N SER A 114 -8.79 0.33 -11.92
CA SER A 114 -9.16 1.48 -12.76
C SER A 114 -9.29 1.10 -14.24
N VAL A 115 -8.32 0.31 -14.75
CA VAL A 115 -8.33 -0.16 -16.14
C VAL A 115 -9.52 -1.07 -16.40
N SER A 116 -9.77 -2.04 -15.52
CA SER A 116 -10.91 -2.97 -15.64
C SER A 116 -12.26 -2.23 -15.65
N ARG A 117 -12.45 -1.25 -14.76
CA ARG A 117 -13.68 -0.42 -14.76
C ARG A 117 -13.85 0.40 -16.04
N GLU A 118 -12.75 0.89 -16.60
CA GLU A 118 -12.80 1.65 -17.84
C GLU A 118 -13.16 0.76 -19.04
N GLU A 119 -12.64 -0.47 -19.08
CA GLU A 119 -13.02 -1.47 -20.09
C GLU A 119 -14.49 -1.87 -19.96
N GLU A 120 -14.97 -2.18 -18.75
CA GLU A 120 -16.39 -2.48 -18.48
C GLU A 120 -17.29 -1.31 -18.91
N LEU A 121 -16.90 -0.08 -18.59
CA LEU A 121 -17.64 1.12 -19.00
C LEU A 121 -17.63 1.30 -20.52
N ARG A 122 -16.49 1.10 -21.19
CA ARG A 122 -16.41 1.14 -22.66
C ARG A 122 -17.29 0.08 -23.31
N ASP A 123 -17.31 -1.13 -22.77
CA ASP A 123 -18.15 -2.22 -23.24
C ASP A 123 -19.64 -1.96 -23.01
N LEU A 124 -20.00 -1.39 -21.86
CA LEU A 124 -21.36 -0.94 -21.57
C LEU A 124 -21.79 0.16 -22.56
N ILE A 125 -20.95 1.18 -22.79
CA ILE A 125 -21.22 2.25 -23.76
C ILE A 125 -21.39 1.66 -25.17
N ARG A 126 -20.54 0.70 -25.57
CA ARG A 126 -20.65 0.02 -26.87
C ARG A 126 -21.97 -0.74 -26.99
N ARG A 127 -22.38 -1.47 -25.95
CA ARG A 127 -23.67 -2.17 -25.89
C ARG A 127 -24.85 -1.20 -26.01
N VAL A 128 -24.83 -0.12 -25.22
CA VAL A 128 -25.88 0.92 -25.26
C VAL A 128 -25.97 1.57 -26.64
N ARG A 129 -24.84 1.90 -27.29
CA ARG A 129 -24.83 2.45 -28.66
C ARG A 129 -25.45 1.49 -29.66
N LYS A 130 -25.06 0.21 -29.63
CA LYS A 130 -25.61 -0.83 -30.50
C LYS A 130 -27.12 -0.99 -30.34
N GLU A 131 -27.65 -0.99 -29.12
CA GLU A 131 -29.10 -1.08 -28.92
C GLU A 131 -29.82 0.23 -29.25
N THR A 132 -29.17 1.38 -29.12
CA THR A 132 -29.71 2.69 -29.53
C THR A 132 -29.99 2.72 -31.04
N GLU A 133 -29.19 2.04 -31.86
CA GLU A 133 -29.41 1.94 -33.31
C GLU A 133 -30.73 1.27 -33.69
N ARG A 134 -31.28 0.43 -32.80
CA ARG A 134 -32.54 -0.30 -32.99
C ARG A 134 -33.76 0.52 -32.59
N LEU A 135 -33.57 1.69 -31.98
CA LEU A 135 -34.66 2.58 -31.64
C LEU A 135 -35.24 3.24 -32.90
N PRO A 136 -36.54 3.58 -32.91
CA PRO A 136 -37.13 4.45 -33.92
C PRO A 136 -36.34 5.75 -34.08
N GLU A 137 -36.29 6.28 -35.31
CA GLU A 137 -35.40 7.39 -35.68
C GLU A 137 -35.42 8.58 -34.72
N LYS A 138 -36.61 9.10 -34.37
CA LYS A 138 -36.76 10.23 -33.43
C LYS A 138 -36.24 9.92 -32.02
N GLN A 139 -36.39 8.68 -31.58
CA GLN A 139 -35.92 8.18 -30.28
C GLN A 139 -34.40 7.94 -30.28
N ARG A 140 -33.88 7.44 -31.41
CA ARG A 140 -32.46 7.20 -31.67
C ARG A 140 -31.67 8.51 -31.70
N ILE A 141 -32.12 9.52 -32.44
CA ILE A 141 -31.45 10.83 -32.54
C ILE A 141 -31.30 11.48 -31.16
N VAL A 142 -32.38 11.49 -30.37
CA VAL A 142 -32.36 12.04 -28.99
C VAL A 142 -31.37 11.29 -28.11
N MET A 143 -31.32 9.96 -28.18
CA MET A 143 -30.37 9.17 -27.41
C MET A 143 -28.92 9.34 -27.88
N GLN A 144 -28.67 9.44 -29.18
CA GLN A 144 -27.34 9.65 -29.73
C GLN A 144 -26.77 11.01 -29.30
N GLU A 145 -27.59 12.07 -29.36
CA GLU A 145 -27.16 13.40 -28.89
C GLU A 145 -26.97 13.46 -27.38
N LEU A 146 -27.81 12.75 -26.60
CA LEU A 146 -27.56 12.58 -25.17
C LEU A 146 -26.21 11.91 -24.91
N ILE A 147 -25.91 10.80 -25.59
CA ILE A 147 -24.65 10.05 -25.41
C ILE A 147 -23.45 10.87 -25.89
N ARG A 148 -23.59 11.62 -26.98
CA ARG A 148 -22.52 12.40 -27.60
C ARG A 148 -22.14 13.63 -26.79
N GLY A 149 -23.13 14.34 -26.26
CA GLY A 149 -22.93 15.59 -25.51
C GLY A 149 -22.92 15.43 -23.99
N TYR A 150 -22.84 14.19 -23.47
CA TYR A 150 -22.73 13.96 -22.03
C TYR A 150 -21.39 14.50 -21.51
N PRO A 151 -21.36 15.20 -20.35
CA PRO A 151 -22.45 15.42 -19.40
C PRO A 151 -23.31 16.68 -19.66
N ASP A 152 -22.94 17.55 -20.59
CA ASP A 152 -23.58 18.85 -20.78
C ASP A 152 -25.06 18.74 -21.22
N THR A 153 -25.39 17.69 -21.98
CA THR A 153 -26.77 17.37 -22.43
C THR A 153 -27.66 16.80 -21.32
N THR A 154 -27.18 16.72 -20.07
CA THR A 154 -28.05 16.41 -18.92
C THR A 154 -29.08 17.53 -18.69
N GLN A 155 -28.76 18.76 -19.10
CA GLN A 155 -29.71 19.87 -19.12
C GLN A 155 -30.63 19.75 -20.35
N MET A 156 -31.94 19.71 -20.12
CA MET A 156 -32.93 19.46 -21.19
C MET A 156 -32.96 20.54 -22.28
N ALA A 157 -32.62 21.79 -21.95
CA ALA A 157 -32.51 22.87 -22.92
C ALA A 157 -31.36 22.60 -23.92
N VAL A 158 -30.19 22.22 -23.42
CA VAL A 158 -29.00 21.89 -24.22
C VAL A 158 -29.27 20.68 -25.11
N LEU A 159 -29.88 19.62 -24.57
CA LEU A 159 -30.26 18.45 -25.36
C LEU A 159 -31.29 18.81 -26.45
N ARG A 160 -32.27 19.66 -26.15
CA ARG A 160 -33.25 20.12 -27.13
C ARG A 160 -32.59 20.88 -28.28
N ASP A 161 -31.67 21.79 -27.97
CA ASP A 161 -30.97 22.59 -28.98
C ASP A 161 -30.11 21.70 -29.89
N ALA A 162 -29.41 20.72 -29.30
CA ALA A 162 -28.64 19.73 -30.07
C ALA A 162 -29.55 18.90 -31.00
N VAL A 163 -30.69 18.42 -30.50
CA VAL A 163 -31.65 17.64 -31.29
C VAL A 163 -32.30 18.49 -32.40
N ALA A 164 -32.69 19.72 -32.10
CA ALA A 164 -33.26 20.65 -33.09
C ALA A 164 -32.26 20.93 -34.22
N LYS A 165 -30.99 21.15 -33.87
CA LYS A 165 -29.90 21.36 -34.83
C LYS A 165 -29.68 20.16 -35.75
N VAL A 166 -29.69 18.93 -35.20
CA VAL A 166 -29.48 17.71 -35.99
C VAL A 166 -30.68 17.39 -36.89
N THR A 167 -31.90 17.66 -36.42
CA THR A 167 -33.13 17.37 -37.17
C THR A 167 -33.52 18.49 -38.13
N GLY A 168 -32.90 19.68 -38.03
CA GLY A 168 -33.28 20.87 -38.79
C GLY A 168 -34.66 21.43 -38.41
N ASN A 169 -35.20 21.03 -37.26
CA ASN A 169 -36.54 21.39 -36.82
C ASN A 169 -36.49 22.27 -35.56
N GLU A 170 -36.56 23.59 -35.77
CA GLU A 170 -36.52 24.59 -34.70
C GLU A 170 -37.77 24.55 -33.80
N ASP A 171 -38.90 24.04 -34.31
CA ASP A 171 -40.14 23.88 -33.54
C ASP A 171 -40.09 22.70 -32.56
N THR A 172 -38.96 22.00 -32.46
CA THR A 172 -38.75 20.91 -31.51
C THR A 172 -38.90 21.42 -30.07
N THR A 173 -40.01 21.09 -29.43
CA THR A 173 -40.26 21.49 -28.05
C THR A 173 -39.54 20.61 -27.03
N ILE A 174 -39.20 21.19 -25.87
CA ILE A 174 -38.66 20.46 -24.71
C ILE A 174 -39.56 19.27 -24.32
N GLY A 175 -40.89 19.45 -24.38
CA GLY A 175 -41.85 18.40 -24.06
C GLY A 175 -41.81 17.21 -25.04
N ALA A 176 -41.53 17.46 -26.33
CA ALA A 176 -41.34 16.39 -27.31
C ALA A 176 -40.05 15.62 -27.06
N VAL A 177 -38.92 16.33 -26.82
CA VAL A 177 -37.62 15.70 -26.51
C VAL A 177 -37.69 14.88 -25.23
N LYS A 178 -38.33 15.40 -24.18
CA LYS A 178 -38.49 14.70 -22.90
C LYS A 178 -39.33 13.42 -23.03
N ARG A 179 -40.44 13.48 -23.79
CA ARG A 179 -41.26 12.28 -24.08
C ARG A 179 -40.46 11.23 -24.86
N SER A 180 -39.82 11.65 -25.94
CA SER A 180 -38.95 10.79 -26.75
C SER A 180 -37.86 10.14 -25.90
N LEU A 181 -37.16 10.92 -25.07
CA LEU A 181 -36.12 10.43 -24.17
C LEU A 181 -36.63 9.37 -23.17
N ASN A 182 -37.79 9.62 -22.56
CA ASN A 182 -38.38 8.67 -21.61
C ASN A 182 -38.79 7.36 -22.29
N GLU A 183 -39.39 7.44 -23.48
CA GLU A 183 -39.74 6.27 -24.29
C GLU A 183 -38.48 5.50 -24.74
N SER A 184 -37.44 6.20 -25.21
CA SER A 184 -36.15 5.62 -25.57
C SER A 184 -35.53 4.88 -24.39
N ARG A 185 -35.52 5.49 -23.21
CA ARG A 185 -34.98 4.88 -21.97
C ARG A 185 -35.76 3.63 -21.58
N LYS A 186 -37.09 3.67 -21.67
CA LYS A 186 -37.94 2.50 -21.39
C LYS A 186 -37.59 1.34 -22.33
N LYS A 187 -37.56 1.59 -23.65
CA LYS A 187 -37.23 0.58 -24.66
C LYS A 187 -35.80 0.06 -24.54
N LEU A 188 -34.83 0.93 -24.25
CA LEU A 188 -33.45 0.51 -24.01
C LEU A 188 -33.35 -0.41 -22.80
N ARG A 189 -34.06 -0.12 -21.70
CA ARG A 189 -34.11 -1.03 -20.54
C ARG A 189 -34.70 -2.39 -20.91
N GLU A 190 -35.78 -2.41 -21.69
CA GLU A 190 -36.37 -3.67 -22.17
C GLU A 190 -35.39 -4.47 -23.06
N LEU A 191 -34.75 -3.81 -24.03
CA LEU A 191 -33.77 -4.43 -24.93
C LEU A 191 -32.52 -4.95 -24.22
N LEU A 192 -32.06 -4.23 -23.19
CA LEU A 192 -30.90 -4.63 -22.39
C LEU A 192 -31.27 -5.76 -21.40
N ASN A 193 -32.46 -5.72 -20.79
CA ASN A 193 -32.93 -6.77 -19.87
C ASN A 193 -33.22 -8.10 -20.58
N VAL A 194 -33.72 -8.08 -21.82
CA VAL A 194 -33.96 -9.30 -22.63
C VAL A 194 -32.65 -10.02 -22.99
N LYS A 195 -31.51 -9.34 -22.87
CA LYS A 195 -30.17 -9.88 -23.14
C LYS A 195 -29.34 -10.20 -21.89
N GLY A 196 -29.90 -10.10 -20.68
CA GLY A 196 -29.18 -10.51 -19.46
C GLY A 196 -28.76 -11.99 -19.52
N ASP A 197 -27.66 -12.47 -18.93
CA ASP A 197 -26.85 -11.98 -17.80
C ASP A 197 -27.62 -11.21 -16.71
#